data_AF-A0A7J7F452-F1
#
_entry.id   AF-A0A7J7F452-F1
#
_cell.length_a   1.000
_cell.length_b   1.000
_cell.length_c   1.000
_cell.angle_alpha   90.00
_cell.angle_beta   90.00
_cell.angle_gamma   90.00
#
_symmetry.space_group_name_H-M   'P 1'
#
loop_
_entity.id
_entity.type
_entity.pdbx_description
1 polymer ?
#
loop_
_entity_poly.entity_id
_entity_poly.type
_entity_poly.pdbx_seq_one_letter_code
_entity_poly.pdbx_strand_id
1 'polypeptide(L)'
;MVLKAKKEAPAPPTVEAKAKALKAKKVALKGVHSHTEKRYLHVTHLPSAQDTEAPRQPKYPQKSTPRRNQLDHCGVITLPRPPSQP
;
A
#
# COMPACT_ATOMS: atom_id res chain seq x y z
N MET A 1 71.03 -11.47 -7.70
CA MET A 1 69.55 -11.59 -7.65
C MET A 1 69.01 -10.52 -6.71
N VAL A 2 68.61 -9.36 -7.24
CA VAL A 2 68.11 -8.23 -6.44
C VAL A 2 66.76 -7.83 -7.03
N LEU A 3 65.67 -8.25 -6.38
CA LEU A 3 64.33 -7.75 -6.68
C LEU A 3 64.06 -6.56 -5.76
N LYS A 4 64.28 -5.37 -6.32
CA LYS A 4 64.05 -4.09 -5.65
C LYS A 4 62.54 -3.90 -5.53
N ALA A 5 62.00 -4.14 -4.34
CA ALA A 5 60.60 -3.95 -4.01
C ALA A 5 60.20 -2.50 -4.31
N LYS A 6 59.40 -2.31 -5.37
CA LYS A 6 58.66 -1.06 -5.59
C LYS A 6 57.62 -0.98 -4.48
N LYS A 7 57.90 -0.13 -3.50
CA LYS A 7 56.98 0.29 -2.45
C LYS A 7 55.81 1.01 -3.13
N GLU A 8 54.73 0.27 -3.37
CA GLU A 8 53.46 0.80 -3.84
C GLU A 8 52.96 1.78 -2.78
N ALA A 9 52.96 3.07 -3.13
CA ALA A 9 52.52 4.12 -2.23
C ALA A 9 51.02 3.95 -1.97
N PRO A 10 50.56 3.97 -0.70
CA PRO A 10 49.14 3.96 -0.40
C PRO A 10 48.50 5.19 -1.06
N ALA A 11 47.44 4.96 -1.83
CA ALA A 11 46.73 6.00 -2.55
C ALA A 11 46.35 7.16 -1.61
N PRO A 12 46.33 8.40 -2.10
CA PRO A 12 46.05 9.56 -1.26
C PRO A 12 44.72 9.36 -0.51
N PRO A 13 44.68 9.61 0.81
CA PRO A 13 43.53 9.28 1.67
C PRO A 13 42.23 9.99 1.25
N THR A 14 42.36 11.04 0.44
CA THR A 14 41.26 11.77 -0.19
C THR A 14 40.49 10.96 -1.23
N VAL A 15 41.14 10.01 -1.92
CA VAL A 15 40.51 9.14 -2.92
C VAL A 15 39.77 7.99 -2.24
N GLU A 16 40.36 7.41 -1.19
CA GLU A 16 39.71 6.36 -0.40
C GLU A 16 38.46 6.87 0.34
N ALA A 17 38.52 8.09 0.88
CA ALA A 17 37.37 8.72 1.55
C ALA A 17 36.19 8.90 0.58
N LYS A 18 36.46 9.33 -0.66
CA LYS A 18 35.43 9.47 -1.70
C LYS A 18 34.84 8.11 -2.11
N ALA A 19 35.68 7.08 -2.25
CA ALA A 19 35.20 5.72 -2.56
C ALA A 19 34.32 5.14 -1.45
N LYS A 20 34.68 5.37 -0.18
CA LYS A 20 33.88 4.96 0.99
C LYS A 20 32.55 5.71 1.06
N ALA A 21 32.54 7.02 0.77
CA ALA A 21 31.32 7.82 0.70
C ALA A 21 30.36 7.34 -0.41
N LEU A 22 30.90 6.99 -1.60
CA LEU A 22 30.09 6.46 -2.70
C LEU A 22 29.49 5.08 -2.38
N LYS A 23 30.26 4.21 -1.69
CA LYS A 23 29.76 2.92 -1.20
C LYS A 23 28.67 3.10 -0.14
N ALA A 24 28.85 4.02 0.82
CA ALA A 24 27.87 4.31 1.86
C ALA A 24 26.54 4.80 1.27
N LYS A 25 26.58 5.71 0.28
CA LYS A 25 25.36 6.16 -0.43
C LYS A 25 24.64 5.02 -1.14
N LYS A 26 25.37 4.10 -1.77
CA LYS A 26 24.80 2.92 -2.43
C LYS A 26 24.16 1.94 -1.44
N VAL A 27 24.75 1.78 -0.25
CA VAL A 27 24.17 0.93 0.81
C VAL A 27 22.95 1.60 1.44
N ALA A 28 23.02 2.90 1.71
CA ALA A 28 21.88 3.67 2.23
C ALA A 28 20.68 3.62 1.28
N LEU A 29 20.90 3.76 -0.03
CA LEU A 29 19.83 3.66 -1.03
C LEU A 29 19.19 2.26 -1.09
N LYS A 30 19.97 1.19 -0.84
CA LYS A 30 19.48 -0.19 -0.84
C LYS A 30 18.84 -0.61 0.50
N GLY A 31 19.32 -0.09 1.62
CA GLY A 31 18.89 -0.47 2.97
C GLY A 31 17.50 0.02 3.37
N VAL A 32 16.93 0.97 2.61
CA VAL A 32 15.60 1.54 2.89
C VAL A 32 14.46 0.66 2.35
N HIS A 33 14.75 -0.33 1.49
CA HIS A 33 13.71 -1.11 0.83
C HIS A 33 12.94 -2.08 1.76
N SER A 34 13.47 -2.40 2.95
CA SER A 34 12.81 -3.31 3.89
C SER A 34 13.03 -2.90 5.34
N HIS A 35 12.87 -1.61 5.66
CA HIS A 35 12.85 -1.17 7.05
C HIS A 35 11.49 -1.50 7.69
N THR A 36 11.27 -2.78 8.00
CA THR A 36 10.22 -3.19 8.93
C THR A 36 10.79 -3.04 10.34
N GLU A 37 10.35 -2.00 11.05
CA GLU A 37 10.61 -1.91 12.48
C GLU A 37 10.16 -3.20 13.17
N LYS A 38 11.01 -3.75 14.04
CA LYS A 38 10.62 -4.87 14.91
C LYS A 38 9.51 -4.32 15.83
N ARG A 39 8.26 -4.66 15.55
CA ARG A 39 7.14 -4.29 16.43
C ARG A 39 7.44 -4.87 17.81
N TYR A 40 7.53 -4.02 18.83
CA TYR A 40 7.65 -4.46 20.21
C TYR A 40 6.40 -5.29 20.54
N LEU A 41 6.56 -6.60 20.69
CA LEU A 41 5.48 -7.54 21.04
C LEU A 41 5.10 -7.43 22.54
N HIS A 42 4.92 -6.21 23.04
CA HIS A 42 4.34 -5.94 24.35
C HIS A 42 2.99 -5.25 24.16
N VAL A 43 2.09 -5.95 23.47
CA VAL A 43 0.73 -5.48 23.24
C VAL A 43 -0.20 -6.56 23.78
N THR A 44 -1.00 -6.21 24.79
CA THR A 44 -1.92 -7.14 25.49
C THR A 44 -3.00 -7.71 24.56
N HIS A 45 -3.33 -6.99 23.48
CA HIS A 45 -4.26 -7.43 22.44
C HIS A 45 -3.65 -7.15 21.06
N LEU A 46 -3.51 -8.18 20.22
CA LEU A 46 -3.02 -8.02 18.85
C LEU A 46 -4.06 -7.21 18.05
N PRO A 47 -3.67 -6.16 17.29
CA PRO A 47 -4.59 -5.51 16.37
C PRO A 47 -5.00 -6.53 15.30
N SER A 48 -6.30 -6.62 15.02
CA SER A 48 -6.80 -7.41 13.88
C SER A 48 -6.05 -6.99 12.63
N ALA A 49 -5.46 -7.95 11.93
CA ALA A 49 -4.90 -7.71 10.62
C ALA A 49 -6.03 -7.15 9.74
N GLN A 50 -5.78 -6.00 9.11
CA GLN A 50 -6.67 -5.48 8.08
C GLN A 50 -6.38 -6.26 6.80
N ASP A 51 -6.93 -7.47 6.74
CA ASP A 51 -6.95 -8.21 5.48
C ASP A 51 -7.88 -7.44 4.53
N THR A 52 -7.32 -6.99 3.41
CA THR A 52 -8.12 -6.34 2.38
C THR A 52 -8.97 -7.41 1.71
N GLU A 53 -10.24 -7.53 2.12
CA GLU A 53 -11.17 -8.41 1.43
C GLU A 53 -11.37 -7.91 -0.01
N ALA A 54 -11.10 -8.79 -0.97
CA ALA A 54 -11.34 -8.48 -2.37
C ALA A 54 -12.85 -8.34 -2.62
N PRO A 55 -13.28 -7.35 -3.43
CA PRO A 55 -14.68 -7.22 -3.82
C PRO A 55 -15.13 -8.49 -4.55
N ARG A 56 -16.36 -8.93 -4.28
CA ARG A 56 -16.89 -10.15 -4.90
C ARG A 56 -17.13 -9.93 -6.40
N GLN A 57 -16.70 -10.89 -7.21
CA GLN A 57 -17.05 -11.00 -8.63
C GLN A 57 -17.72 -12.37 -8.86
N PRO A 58 -19.06 -12.46 -8.75
CA PRO A 58 -19.75 -13.73 -8.95
C PRO A 58 -19.68 -14.17 -10.41
N LYS A 59 -19.44 -15.46 -10.65
CA LYS A 59 -19.38 -16.04 -12.01
C LYS A 59 -20.74 -16.02 -12.73
N TYR A 60 -21.83 -16.05 -11.98
CA TYR A 60 -23.20 -16.06 -12.50
C TYR A 60 -24.11 -15.16 -11.66
N PRO A 61 -25.15 -14.55 -12.25
CA PRO A 61 -26.07 -13.69 -11.52
C PRO A 61 -26.96 -14.52 -10.57
N GLN A 62 -27.29 -13.98 -9.40
CA GLN A 62 -28.18 -14.64 -8.44
C GLN A 62 -29.64 -14.72 -8.94
N LYS A 63 -30.04 -13.83 -9.85
CA LYS A 63 -31.37 -13.79 -10.48
C LYS A 63 -31.20 -13.61 -11.98
N SER A 64 -32.06 -14.23 -12.78
CA SER A 64 -32.02 -14.11 -14.24
C SER A 64 -32.47 -12.73 -14.73
N THR A 65 -33.42 -12.09 -14.03
CA THR A 65 -33.98 -10.79 -14.40
C THR A 65 -34.00 -9.82 -13.21
N PRO A 66 -33.82 -8.50 -13.46
CA PRO A 66 -34.05 -7.48 -12.44
C PRO A 66 -35.51 -7.48 -11.98
N ARG A 67 -35.74 -7.25 -10.69
CA ARG A 67 -37.11 -7.08 -10.19
C ARG A 67 -37.67 -5.74 -10.65
N ARG A 68 -38.96 -5.72 -11.00
CA ARG A 68 -39.71 -4.49 -11.19
C ARG A 68 -39.95 -3.81 -9.84
N ASN A 69 -39.90 -2.48 -9.83
CA ASN A 69 -40.26 -1.70 -8.64
C ASN A 69 -41.76 -1.86 -8.37
N GLN A 70 -42.12 -2.10 -7.11
CA GLN A 70 -43.52 -2.19 -6.68
C GLN A 70 -44.10 -0.82 -6.28
N LEU A 71 -43.24 0.14 -5.95
CA LEU A 71 -43.59 1.49 -5.50
C LEU A 71 -43.31 2.48 -6.62
N ASP A 72 -43.95 2.30 -7.77
CA ASP A 72 -43.86 3.25 -8.87
C ASP A 72 -44.76 4.47 -8.61
N HIS A 73 -44.64 5.49 -9.48
CA HIS A 73 -45.34 6.76 -9.30
C HIS A 73 -46.86 6.59 -9.19
N CYS A 74 -47.42 5.63 -9.93
CA CYS A 74 -48.84 5.31 -9.90
C CYS A 74 -49.23 4.53 -8.64
N GLY A 75 -48.36 3.66 -8.11
CA GLY A 75 -48.60 2.97 -6.84
C GLY A 75 -48.51 3.89 -5.61
N VAL A 76 -47.75 4.99 -5.69
CA VAL A 76 -47.60 5.97 -4.61
C VAL A 76 -48.67 7.07 -4.68
N ILE A 77 -49.01 7.54 -5.87
CA ILE A 77 -49.98 8.64 -6.08
C ILE A 77 -51.35 8.02 -6.37
N THR A 78 -52.02 7.54 -5.33
CA THR A 78 -53.32 6.88 -5.46
C THR A 78 -54.45 7.88 -5.69
N LEU A 79 -54.50 8.98 -4.95
CA LEU A 79 -55.50 10.04 -5.10
C LEU A 79 -54.95 11.41 -4.66
N PRO A 80 -55.23 12.50 -5.37
CA PRO A 80 -54.92 13.85 -4.90
C PRO A 80 -55.84 14.24 -3.74
N ARG A 81 -55.32 15.03 -2.80
CA ARG A 81 -56.11 15.58 -1.69
C ARG A 81 -57.18 16.55 -2.24
N PRO A 82 -58.45 16.42 -1.84
CA PRO A 82 -59.49 17.35 -2.28
C PRO A 82 -59.26 18.76 -1.72
N PRO A 83 -59.71 19.81 -2.44
CA PRO A 83 -59.60 21.18 -1.96
C PRO A 83 -60.43 21.38 -0.68
N SER A 84 -59.89 22.11 0.30
CA SER A 84 -60.64 22.56 1.48
C SER A 84 -61.65 23.62 1.06
N GLN A 85 -62.92 23.41 1.39
CA GLN A 85 -63.97 24.40 1.17
C GLN A 85 -63.76 25.62 2.09
N PRO A 86 -64.14 26.84 1.64
CA PRO A 86 -63.93 28.08 2.38
C PRO A 86 -64.77 28.19 3.65
#